data_AF-A0A7C1GYV0-F1
#
_entry.id   AF-A0A7C1GYV0-F1
#
_cell.length_a   1.000
_cell.length_b   1.000
_cell.length_c   1.000
_cell.angle_alpha   90.00
_cell.angle_beta   90.00
_cell.angle_gamma   90.00
#
_symmetry.space_group_name_H-M   'P 1'
#
loop_
_entity.id
_entity.type
_entity.pdbx_description
1 polymer ?
#
loop_
_entity_poly.entity_id
_entity_poly.type
_entity_poly.pdbx_seq_one_letter_code
_entity_poly.pdbx_strand_id
1 'polypeptide(L)' 'WTRSAYLPYPYRHDDGRNAPEPETLRVARGGSWYDRPHRAGASYRLAYRSWQRVFNVGFRVVCIEKMEVASR' A
#
# COMPACT_ATOMS: atom_id res chain seq x y z
N TRP A 1 2.94 -4.93 -0.45
CA TRP A 1 2.30 -4.32 0.73
C TRP A 1 2.39 -2.80 0.68
N THR A 2 1.32 -2.10 1.07
CA THR A 2 1.30 -0.64 1.25
C THR A 2 0.61 -0.28 2.57
N ARG A 3 0.82 0.95 3.06
CA ARG A 3 0.13 1.47 4.25
C ARG A 3 -1.35 1.76 4.01
N SER A 4 -1.77 1.93 2.76
CA SER A 4 -3.12 2.37 2.44
C SER A 4 -4.16 1.26 2.59
N ALA A 5 -5.25 1.60 3.27
CA ALA A 5 -6.47 0.82 3.31
C ALA A 5 -7.13 0.72 1.92
N TYR A 6 -7.85 -0.36 1.68
CA TYR A 6 -8.64 -0.56 0.46
C TYR A 6 -9.95 0.25 0.52
N LEU A 7 -9.85 1.57 0.31
CA LEU A 7 -10.99 2.48 0.21
C LEU A 7 -11.25 2.95 -1.24
N PRO A 8 -12.48 3.40 -1.58
CA PRO A 8 -12.78 4.01 -2.87
C PRO A 8 -11.93 5.25 -3.16
N TYR A 9 -11.84 5.61 -4.45
CA TYR A 9 -11.33 6.91 -4.87
C TYR A 9 -12.44 7.98 -4.75
N PRO A 10 -12.07 9.29 -4.64
CA PRO A 10 -10.74 9.87 -4.74
C PRO A 10 -9.80 9.54 -3.57
N TYR A 11 -8.49 9.65 -3.80
CA TYR A 11 -7.49 9.47 -2.74
C TYR A 11 -7.49 10.68 -1.83
N ARG A 12 -7.64 10.43 -0.53
CA ARG A 12 -7.59 11.44 0.53
C ARG A 12 -6.51 11.05 1.51
N HIS A 13 -5.61 11.97 1.85
CA HIS A 13 -4.52 11.68 2.78
C HIS A 13 -4.96 11.80 4.25
N ASP A 14 -6.06 12.51 4.48
CA ASP A 14 -6.65 12.91 5.76
C ASP A 14 -7.78 11.99 6.24
N ASP A 15 -8.14 10.95 5.47
CA ASP A 15 -9.28 10.06 5.77
C ASP A 15 -8.92 8.85 6.66
N GLY A 16 -7.75 8.86 7.27
CA GLY A 16 -7.30 7.78 8.15
C GLY A 16 -6.89 6.49 7.43
N ARG A 17 -6.91 6.41 6.08
CA ARG A 17 -6.57 5.17 5.34
C ARG A 17 -5.18 4.60 5.63
N ASN A 18 -4.26 5.41 6.15
CA ASN A 18 -2.89 5.01 6.47
C ASN A 18 -2.66 4.72 7.97
N ALA A 19 -3.72 4.75 8.79
CA ALA A 19 -3.68 4.35 10.20
C ALA A 19 -3.40 2.84 10.30
N PRO A 20 -2.67 2.36 11.34
CA PRO A 20 -2.24 0.97 11.47
C PRO A 20 -3.33 0.02 12.02
N GLU A 21 -4.59 0.21 11.63
CA GLU A 21 -5.72 -0.63 12.04
C GLU A 21 -5.55 -2.12 11.62
N PRO A 22 -5.68 -3.09 12.55
CA PRO A 22 -5.40 -4.50 12.29
C PRO A 22 -6.44 -5.19 11.39
N GLU A 23 -7.72 -4.80 11.41
CA GLU A 23 -8.78 -5.50 10.68
C GLU A 23 -8.97 -4.97 9.25
N THR A 24 -8.25 -3.92 8.89
CA THR A 24 -8.42 -3.22 7.61
C THR A 24 -7.74 -3.98 6.47
N LEU A 25 -8.44 -4.07 5.33
CA LEU A 25 -7.84 -4.56 4.09
C LEU A 25 -6.76 -3.60 3.61
N ARG A 26 -5.55 -4.11 3.39
CA ARG A 26 -4.43 -3.35 2.85
C ARG A 26 -4.23 -3.62 1.38
N VAL A 27 -3.78 -2.57 0.70
CA VAL A 27 -3.54 -2.61 -0.74
C VAL A 27 -2.15 -3.20 -1.02
N ALA A 28 -2.08 -4.20 -1.88
CA ALA A 28 -0.86 -4.61 -2.59
C ALA A 28 -0.89 -4.13 -4.05
N ARG A 29 0.29 -3.83 -4.60
CA ARG A 29 0.47 -3.20 -5.93
C ARG A 29 1.58 -3.89 -6.70
N GLY A 30 1.59 -3.72 -8.03
CA GLY A 30 2.64 -4.18 -8.94
C GLY A 30 2.41 -5.56 -9.56
N GLY A 31 1.51 -6.37 -8.99
CA GLY A 31 1.36 -7.77 -9.37
C GLY A 31 2.56 -8.63 -8.94
N SER A 32 2.40 -9.93 -9.08
CA SER A 32 3.39 -10.95 -8.79
C SER A 32 3.62 -11.84 -10.01
N TRP A 33 4.62 -12.72 -9.94
CA TRP A 33 4.86 -13.75 -10.96
C TRP A 33 3.66 -14.69 -11.17
N TYR A 34 2.75 -14.80 -10.18
CA TYR A 34 1.57 -15.66 -10.22
C TYR A 34 0.32 -14.93 -10.77
N ASP A 35 0.33 -13.59 -10.78
CA ASP A 35 -0.84 -12.82 -11.20
C ASP A 35 -1.02 -12.82 -12.72
N ARG A 36 -2.28 -12.82 -13.18
CA ARG A 36 -2.59 -12.61 -14.60
C ARG A 36 -2.16 -11.21 -15.03
N PRO A 37 -1.72 -11.01 -16.30
CA PRO A 37 -1.20 -9.72 -16.77
C PRO A 37 -2.09 -8.50 -16.48
N HIS A 38 -3.42 -8.62 -16.60
CA HIS A 38 -4.34 -7.51 -16.32
C HIS A 38 -4.36 -7.05 -14.84
N ARG A 39 -3.85 -7.86 -13.90
CA ARG A 39 -3.72 -7.51 -12.48
C ARG A 39 -2.37 -6.86 -12.13
N ALA A 40 -1.42 -6.84 -13.07
CA ALA A 40 -0.11 -6.20 -12.90
C ALA A 40 -0.08 -4.72 -13.35
N GLY A 41 -1.24 -4.15 -13.70
CA GLY A 41 -1.34 -2.75 -14.11
C GLY A 41 -1.05 -1.76 -12.98
N ALA A 42 -0.48 -0.60 -13.32
CA ALA A 42 -0.11 0.45 -12.37
C ALA A 42 -1.29 0.99 -11.53
N SER A 43 -2.53 0.91 -12.03
CA SER A 43 -3.75 1.31 -11.32
C SER A 43 -4.43 0.17 -10.55
N TYR A 44 -4.05 -1.09 -10.79
CA TYR A 44 -4.71 -2.26 -10.19
C TYR A 44 -4.38 -2.41 -8.70
N ARG A 45 -5.39 -2.75 -7.89
CA ARG A 45 -5.30 -2.81 -6.42
C ARG A 45 -5.75 -4.18 -5.93
N LEU A 46 -4.86 -4.94 -5.34
CA LEU A 46 -5.19 -6.18 -4.64
C LEU A 46 -5.44 -5.86 -3.16
N ALA A 47 -6.48 -6.43 -2.57
CA ALA A 47 -6.88 -6.18 -1.18
C ALA A 47 -6.69 -7.46 -0.35
N TYR A 48 -5.95 -7.37 0.76
CA TYR A 48 -5.69 -8.48 1.67
C TYR A 48 -5.87 -8.06 3.13
N ARG A 49 -6.23 -8.99 4.02
CA ARG A 49 -6.26 -8.72 5.47
C ARG A 49 -4.83 -8.46 5.96
N SER A 50 -4.66 -7.56 6.93
CA SER A 50 -3.33 -7.18 7.45
C SER A 50 -2.50 -8.37 7.97
N TRP A 51 -3.17 -9.36 8.55
CA TRP A 51 -2.58 -10.56 9.15
C TRP A 51 -2.40 -11.72 8.16
N GLN A 52 -2.93 -11.60 6.94
CA GLN A 52 -2.91 -12.69 5.97
C GLN A 52 -1.48 -12.87 5.42
N ARG A 53 -0.92 -14.06 5.62
CA ARG A 53 0.34 -14.47 4.99
C ARG A 53 0.07 -14.84 3.54
N VAL A 54 0.18 -13.86 2.63
CA VAL A 54 -0.04 -14.08 1.20
C VAL A 54 1.27 -14.51 0.53
N PHE A 55 1.30 -15.71 -0.04
CA PHE A 55 2.50 -16.33 -0.60
C PHE A 55 3.15 -15.53 -1.76
N ASN A 56 2.37 -14.74 -2.49
CA ASN A 56 2.82 -13.96 -3.65
C ASN A 56 2.92 -12.44 -3.36
N VAL A 57 3.01 -12.03 -2.09
CA VAL A 57 3.15 -10.60 -1.73
C VAL A 57 4.39 -10.37 -0.87
N GLY A 58 5.30 -9.53 -1.36
CA GLY A 58 6.46 -9.03 -0.61
C GLY A 58 6.29 -7.59 -0.08
N PHE A 59 7.39 -7.01 0.42
CA PHE A 59 7.46 -5.63 0.88
C PHE A 59 8.51 -4.83 0.11
N ARG A 60 8.30 -3.51 0.04
CA ARG A 60 9.25 -2.53 -0.50
C ARG A 60 9.27 -1.36 0.48
N VAL A 61 10.46 -0.97 0.92
CA VAL A 61 10.64 0.13 1.87
C VAL A 61 10.68 1.46 1.11
N VAL A 62 10.07 2.48 1.70
CA VAL A 62 10.12 3.87 1.23
C VAL A 62 10.59 4.72 2.39
N CYS A 63 11.69 5.45 2.18
CA CYS A 63 12.23 6.40 3.15
C CYS A 63 11.87 7.81 2.68
N ILE A 64 11.40 8.66 3.60
CA ILE A 64 11.28 10.08 3.33
C ILE A 64 12.64 10.74 3.58
N GLU A 65 13.04 11.64 2.70
CA GLU A 65 14.14 12.54 2.99
C GLU A 65 13.66 13.54 4.06
N LYS A 66 14.39 13.63 5.18
CA LYS A 66 14.17 14.72 6.13
C LYS A 66 14.91 15.94 5.59
N MET A 67 14.17 16.94 5.12
CA MET A 67 14.76 18.27 4.93
C MET A 67 14.98 18.90 6.30
N GLU A 68 16.23 18.89 6.77
CA GLU A 68 16.65 19.76 7.85
C GLU A 68 16.78 21.18 7.28
N VAL A 69 15.87 22.05 7.67
CA VAL A 69 16.03 23.49 7.40
C VAL A 69 17.14 23.96 8.32
N ALA A 70 18.32 24.25 7.75
CA ALA A 70 19.39 24.90 8.48
C ALA A 70 18.85 26.21 9.09
N SER A 71 18.67 26.24 10.40
CA SER A 71 18.38 27.47 11.13
C SER A 71 19.60 28.37 10.99
N ARG A 72 19.41 29.53 10.36
CA ARG A 72 20.36 30.64 10.41
C ARG A 72 20.35 31.28 11.79
#